data_AF-A0A2C6CFV3-F1
#
_entry.id   AF-A0A2C6CFV3-F1
#
_cell.length_a   1.000
_cell.length_b   1.000
_cell.length_c   1.000
_cell.angle_alpha   90.00
_cell.angle_beta   90.00
_cell.angle_gamma   90.00
#
_symmetry.space_group_name_H-M   'P 1'
#
loop_
_entity.id
_entity.type
_entity.pdbx_description
1 polymer ?
#
loop_
_entity_poly.entity_id
_entity_poly.type
_entity_poly.pdbx_seq_one_letter_code
_entity_poly.pdbx_strand_id
1 'polypeptide(L)'
;MPALSPNPSFTVTTEHGELIFQLQTAENITGGLHSKYELDLASYFIALKNKDKPAIDYNIAYQVHELLSPNDIGIFNTGDWLAVSLTNNTRSFDELFIFNKSSQHILHIGGQFDSLEAKTLLAQFRLP
;
A
#
# COMPACT_ATOMS: atom_id res chain seq x y z
N MET A 1 -12.70 -27.46 1.72
CA MET A 1 -12.24 -26.06 1.75
C MET A 1 -12.60 -25.43 0.43
N PRO A 2 -13.36 -24.33 0.37
CA PRO A 2 -13.59 -23.67 -0.90
C PRO A 2 -12.25 -23.08 -1.37
N ALA A 3 -11.91 -23.27 -2.63
CA ALA A 3 -10.77 -22.61 -3.24
C ALA A 3 -11.02 -21.10 -3.16
N LEU A 4 -10.11 -20.37 -2.50
CA LEU A 4 -10.09 -18.91 -2.57
C LEU A 4 -9.95 -18.58 -4.07
N SER A 5 -10.99 -17.99 -4.65
CA SER A 5 -10.88 -17.42 -6.00
C SER A 5 -9.70 -16.45 -5.97
N PRO A 6 -8.74 -16.55 -6.91
CA PRO A 6 -7.63 -15.61 -6.94
C PRO A 6 -8.22 -14.20 -7.05
N ASN A 7 -7.71 -13.28 -6.22
CA ASN A 7 -8.10 -11.88 -6.31
C ASN A 7 -7.91 -11.43 -7.76
N PRO A 8 -8.87 -10.69 -8.35
CA PRO A 8 -8.74 -10.22 -9.71
C PRO A 8 -7.43 -9.46 -9.87
N SER A 9 -6.67 -9.79 -10.90
CA SER A 9 -5.38 -9.17 -11.20
C SER A 9 -5.36 -8.63 -12.63
N PHE A 10 -4.48 -7.68 -12.88
CA PHE A 10 -4.14 -7.27 -14.24
C PHE A 10 -2.64 -7.00 -14.35
N THR A 11 -2.15 -7.17 -15.56
CA THR A 11 -0.74 -6.97 -15.88
C THR A 11 -0.54 -5.58 -16.49
N VAL A 12 0.54 -4.91 -16.08
CA VAL A 12 1.12 -3.77 -16.80
C VAL A 12 2.53 -4.14 -17.23
N THR A 13 2.82 -4.03 -18.53
CA THR A 13 4.19 -4.18 -19.03
C THR A 13 4.88 -2.83 -18.96
N THR A 14 5.98 -2.76 -18.23
CA THR A 14 6.85 -1.58 -18.14
C THR A 14 8.16 -1.83 -18.88
N GLU A 15 8.98 -0.79 -19.04
CA GLU A 15 10.34 -0.92 -19.56
C GLU A 15 11.24 -1.82 -18.68
N HIS A 16 10.86 -2.04 -17.42
CA HIS A 16 11.55 -2.88 -16.44
C HIS A 16 10.97 -4.31 -16.35
N GLY A 17 9.95 -4.64 -17.17
CA GLY A 17 9.34 -5.96 -17.22
C GLY A 17 7.84 -5.97 -16.87
N GLU A 18 7.32 -7.18 -16.66
CA GLU A 18 5.90 -7.42 -16.36
C GLU A 18 5.60 -7.18 -14.88
N LEU A 19 4.66 -6.29 -14.59
CA LEU A 19 4.18 -5.98 -13.25
C LEU A 19 2.75 -6.49 -13.11
N ILE A 20 2.50 -7.33 -12.10
CA ILE A 20 1.20 -7.93 -11.85
C ILE A 20 0.53 -7.20 -10.69
N PHE A 21 -0.50 -6.42 -10.98
CA PHE A 21 -1.32 -5.77 -9.97
C PHE A 21 -2.42 -6.70 -9.50
N GLN A 22 -2.55 -6.81 -8.19
CA GLN A 22 -3.65 -7.51 -7.53
C GLN A 22 -4.64 -6.49 -7.02
N LEU A 23 -5.93 -6.71 -7.27
CA LEU A 23 -6.98 -5.97 -6.60
C LEU A 23 -7.07 -6.45 -5.15
N GLN A 24 -7.03 -5.52 -4.21
CA GLN A 24 -7.13 -5.78 -2.79
C GLN A 24 -8.16 -4.86 -2.14
N THR A 25 -8.62 -5.26 -0.95
CA THR A 25 -9.48 -4.44 -0.08
C THR A 25 -8.65 -3.88 1.07
N ALA A 26 -9.18 -2.83 1.72
CA ALA A 26 -8.52 -2.21 2.86
C ALA A 26 -8.39 -3.20 4.03
N GLU A 27 -9.38 -4.08 4.20
CA GLU A 27 -9.40 -5.17 5.18
C GLU A 27 -8.25 -6.15 4.94
N ASN A 28 -8.02 -6.57 3.69
CA ASN A 28 -6.95 -7.50 3.35
C ASN A 28 -5.56 -6.90 3.62
N ILE A 29 -5.34 -5.66 3.18
CA ILE A 29 -4.03 -5.02 3.29
C ILE A 29 -3.69 -4.68 4.74
N THR A 30 -4.67 -4.27 5.54
CA THR A 30 -4.41 -3.80 6.91
C THR A 30 -4.71 -4.85 7.98
N GLY A 31 -5.23 -6.02 7.62
CA GLY A 31 -5.82 -6.97 8.57
C GLY A 31 -7.00 -6.37 9.36
N GLY A 32 -7.68 -5.38 8.79
CA GLY A 32 -8.78 -4.63 9.44
C GLY A 32 -8.34 -3.61 10.49
N LEU A 33 -7.03 -3.32 10.63
CA LEU A 33 -6.53 -2.36 11.61
C LEU A 33 -7.02 -0.94 11.36
N HIS A 34 -7.21 -0.52 10.10
CA HIS A 34 -7.75 0.80 9.79
C HIS A 34 -9.15 1.01 10.43
N SER A 35 -10.05 0.03 10.26
CA SER A 35 -11.39 0.04 10.85
C SER A 35 -11.37 0.00 12.37
N LYS A 36 -10.46 -0.78 12.97
CA LYS A 36 -10.28 -0.84 14.44
C LYS A 36 -10.00 0.54 15.03
N TYR A 37 -9.28 1.39 14.31
CA TYR A 37 -8.92 2.74 14.75
C TYR A 37 -9.84 3.82 14.19
N GLU A 38 -10.96 3.45 13.56
CA GLU A 38 -11.92 4.38 12.94
C GLU A 38 -11.27 5.30 11.90
N LEU A 39 -10.30 4.78 11.14
CA LEU A 39 -9.61 5.49 10.08
C LEU A 39 -9.97 4.88 8.73
N ASP A 40 -10.15 5.73 7.72
CA ASP A 40 -10.05 5.29 6.33
C ASP A 40 -8.60 4.85 6.03
N LEU A 41 -8.42 4.14 4.90
CA LEU A 41 -7.12 3.56 4.55
C LEU A 41 -6.01 4.62 4.37
N ALA A 42 -6.33 5.77 3.78
CA ALA A 42 -5.36 6.84 3.59
C ALA A 42 -4.93 7.43 4.93
N SER A 43 -5.90 7.78 5.76
CA SER A 43 -5.68 8.31 7.11
C SER A 43 -4.91 7.32 7.98
N TYR A 44 -5.14 6.02 7.83
CA TYR A 44 -4.40 4.97 8.52
C TYR A 44 -2.91 4.99 8.18
N PHE A 45 -2.54 4.92 6.89
CA PHE A 45 -1.13 4.92 6.49
C PHE A 45 -0.43 6.25 6.79
N ILE A 46 -1.13 7.38 6.64
CA ILE A 46 -0.61 8.70 7.03
C ILE A 46 -0.31 8.75 8.53
N ALA A 47 -1.22 8.23 9.36
CA ALA A 47 -1.01 8.17 10.81
C ALA A 47 0.16 7.26 11.18
N LEU A 48 0.34 6.13 10.48
CA LEU A 48 1.51 5.27 10.67
C LEU A 48 2.83 5.95 10.31
N LYS A 49 2.85 6.75 9.23
CA LYS A 49 4.02 7.52 8.79
C LYS A 49 4.38 8.63 9.76
N ASN A 50 3.38 9.39 10.22
CA ASN A 50 3.60 10.56 11.07
C ASN A 50 3.73 10.21 12.55
N LYS A 51 3.20 9.05 12.95
CA LYS A 51 3.09 8.61 14.34
C LYS A 51 2.34 9.63 15.22
N ASP A 52 1.28 10.22 14.66
CA ASP A 52 0.57 11.39 15.20
C ASP A 52 -0.81 11.08 15.83
N LYS A 53 -1.25 9.81 15.78
CA LYS A 53 -2.50 9.31 16.40
C LYS A 53 -2.21 8.48 17.65
N PRO A 54 -2.43 8.98 18.87
CA PRO A 54 -2.12 8.25 20.10
C PRO A 54 -2.93 6.96 20.32
N ALA A 55 -4.11 6.86 19.70
CA ALA A 55 -4.99 5.70 19.82
C ALA A 55 -4.49 4.45 19.07
N ILE A 56 -3.53 4.62 18.16
CA ILE A 56 -2.96 3.50 17.39
C ILE A 56 -1.91 2.79 18.24
N ASP A 57 -2.03 1.46 18.36
CA ASP A 57 -0.91 0.64 18.79
C ASP A 57 0.07 0.45 17.63
N TYR A 58 1.10 1.31 17.60
CA TYR A 58 2.11 1.30 16.55
C TYR A 58 2.96 0.04 16.53
N ASN A 59 3.13 -0.65 17.67
CA ASN A 59 3.91 -1.88 17.69
C ASN A 59 3.16 -2.98 16.95
N ILE A 60 1.86 -3.13 17.21
CA ILE A 60 1.02 -4.09 16.49
C ILE A 60 0.91 -3.71 15.02
N ALA A 61 0.66 -2.43 14.73
CA ALA A 61 0.52 -1.98 13.34
C ALA A 61 1.80 -2.22 12.55
N TYR A 62 2.96 -1.90 13.09
CA TYR A 62 4.24 -2.14 12.41
C TYR A 62 4.55 -3.63 12.31
N GLN A 63 4.17 -4.47 13.29
CA GLN A 63 4.30 -5.92 13.14
C GLN A 63 3.45 -6.48 12.00
N VAL A 64 2.19 -6.04 11.87
CA VAL A 64 1.30 -6.50 10.79
C VAL A 64 1.84 -6.12 9.41
N HIS A 65 2.42 -4.92 9.29
CA HIS A 65 3.00 -4.41 8.06
C HIS A 65 4.50 -4.75 7.91
N GLU A 66 5.05 -5.52 8.85
CA GLU A 66 6.47 -5.84 8.96
C GLU A 66 7.41 -4.63 8.81
N LEU A 67 7.06 -3.51 9.45
CA LEU A 67 7.83 -2.28 9.46
C LEU A 67 8.72 -2.20 10.71
N LEU A 68 9.87 -1.55 10.59
CA LEU A 68 10.75 -1.25 11.73
C LEU A 68 10.57 0.20 12.19
N SER A 69 10.25 1.10 11.27
CA SER A 69 10.16 2.53 11.54
C SER A 69 9.16 3.26 10.65
N PRO A 70 8.71 4.46 11.02
CA PRO A 70 7.90 5.29 10.13
C PRO A 70 8.64 5.69 8.84
N ASN A 71 9.98 5.64 8.81
CA ASN A 71 10.75 5.98 7.61
C ASN A 71 10.59 4.93 6.49
N ASP A 72 10.14 3.73 6.86
CA ASP A 72 9.90 2.60 5.97
C ASP A 72 8.60 2.77 5.15
N ILE A 73 7.82 3.82 5.45
CA ILE A 73 6.58 4.15 4.74
C ILE A 73 6.84 5.34 3.81
N GLY A 74 6.72 5.15 2.51
CA GLY A 74 6.66 6.22 1.52
C GLY A 74 5.21 6.59 1.23
N ILE A 75 4.90 7.89 1.16
CA ILE A 75 3.57 8.37 0.82
C ILE A 75 3.69 9.34 -0.36
N PHE A 76 2.96 9.03 -1.43
CA PHE A 76 2.86 9.86 -2.63
C PHE A 76 1.39 10.22 -2.83
N ASN A 77 1.07 11.50 -2.64
CA ASN A 77 -0.30 11.99 -2.66
C ASN A 77 -0.49 12.92 -3.87
N THR A 78 -1.40 12.56 -4.77
CA THR A 78 -1.72 13.37 -5.97
C THR A 78 -3.23 13.40 -6.19
N GLY A 79 -3.84 14.59 -6.06
CA GLY A 79 -5.28 14.77 -6.23
C GLY A 79 -6.11 13.80 -5.36
N ASP A 80 -6.94 13.00 -6.01
CA ASP A 80 -7.78 11.96 -5.37
C ASP A 80 -7.05 10.63 -5.14
N TRP A 81 -5.78 10.54 -5.50
CA TRP A 81 -5.01 9.31 -5.42
C TRP A 81 -3.96 9.36 -4.33
N LEU A 82 -3.74 8.20 -3.72
CA LEU A 82 -2.68 7.96 -2.77
C LEU A 82 -1.93 6.71 -3.19
N ALA A 83 -0.62 6.79 -3.15
CA ALA A 83 0.23 5.63 -3.20
C ALA A 83 1.10 5.53 -1.97
N VAL A 84 1.17 4.33 -1.44
CA VAL A 84 1.89 4.01 -0.21
C VAL A 84 2.87 2.91 -0.55
N SER A 85 4.16 3.18 -0.35
CA SER A 85 5.21 2.17 -0.43
C SER A 85 5.60 1.74 0.97
N LEU A 86 5.69 0.44 1.21
CA LEU A 86 6.25 -0.13 2.42
C LEU A 86 7.58 -0.79 2.07
N THR A 87 8.68 -0.18 2.51
CA THR A 87 10.03 -0.66 2.23
C THR A 87 10.62 -1.30 3.47
N ASN A 88 10.92 -2.60 3.40
CA ASN A 88 11.49 -3.32 4.53
C ASN A 88 12.86 -3.89 4.18
N ASN A 89 13.91 -3.40 4.85
CA ASN A 89 15.30 -3.84 4.67
C ASN A 89 15.58 -5.30 5.10
N THR A 90 14.60 -6.01 5.65
CA THR A 90 14.68 -7.42 6.04
C THR A 90 13.97 -8.37 5.08
N ARG A 91 13.15 -7.85 4.16
CA ARG A 91 12.52 -8.63 3.08
C ARG A 91 13.27 -8.44 1.77
N SER A 92 13.15 -9.43 0.89
CA SER A 92 13.60 -9.33 -0.50
C SER A 92 12.63 -8.55 -1.40
N PHE A 93 11.51 -8.04 -0.87
CA PHE A 93 10.43 -7.41 -1.63
C PHE A 93 9.75 -6.29 -0.82
N ASP A 94 9.53 -5.16 -1.48
CA ASP A 94 8.73 -4.02 -1.00
C ASP A 94 7.27 -4.20 -1.45
N GLU A 95 6.36 -3.45 -0.84
CA GLU A 95 4.95 -3.41 -1.25
C GLU A 95 4.59 -2.00 -1.72
N LEU A 96 3.80 -1.92 -2.79
CA LEU A 96 3.23 -0.68 -3.29
C LEU A 96 1.71 -0.82 -3.39
N PHE A 97 1.01 0.06 -2.68
CA PHE A 97 -0.43 0.22 -2.74
C PHE A 97 -0.75 1.49 -3.51
N ILE A 98 -1.66 1.43 -4.49
CA ILE A 98 -2.17 2.59 -5.23
C ILE A 98 -3.69 2.55 -5.15
N PHE A 99 -4.28 3.61 -4.62
CA PHE A 99 -5.73 3.68 -4.48
C PHE A 99 -6.26 5.10 -4.61
N ASN A 100 -7.48 5.19 -5.14
CA ASN A 100 -8.24 6.43 -5.10
C ASN A 100 -8.90 6.55 -3.71
N LYS A 101 -8.80 7.70 -3.07
CA LYS A 101 -9.29 7.97 -1.70
C LYS A 101 -10.81 7.81 -1.55
N SER A 102 -11.55 7.87 -2.65
CA SER A 102 -13.00 7.66 -2.70
C SER A 102 -13.40 6.24 -3.13
N SER A 103 -12.45 5.43 -3.57
CA SER A 103 -12.66 4.05 -4.03
C SER A 103 -12.37 3.04 -2.91
N GLN A 104 -13.07 1.90 -2.94
CA GLN A 104 -12.76 0.74 -2.09
C GLN A 104 -11.71 -0.20 -2.69
N HIS A 105 -11.36 -0.01 -3.96
CA HIS A 105 -10.43 -0.89 -4.66
C HIS A 105 -9.01 -0.35 -4.56
N ILE A 106 -8.11 -1.22 -4.13
CA ILE A 106 -6.68 -0.92 -4.00
C ILE A 106 -5.92 -1.79 -4.97
N LEU A 107 -5.04 -1.16 -5.74
CA LEU A 107 -4.06 -1.84 -6.55
C LEU A 107 -2.87 -2.15 -5.66
N HIS A 108 -2.55 -3.43 -5.52
CA HIS A 108 -1.41 -3.90 -4.76
C HIS A 108 -0.42 -4.58 -5.70
N ILE A 109 0.84 -4.24 -5.55
CA ILE A 109 1.93 -4.98 -6.16
C ILE A 109 3.06 -5.19 -5.15
N GLY A 110 3.60 -6.41 -5.13
CA GLY A 110 4.83 -6.74 -4.41
C GLY A 110 6.01 -6.81 -5.37
N GLY A 111 7.16 -6.29 -4.96
CA GLY A 111 8.37 -6.21 -5.78
C GLY A 111 9.43 -5.34 -5.11
N GLN A 112 10.67 -5.36 -5.58
CA GLN A 112 11.63 -4.34 -5.13
C GLN A 112 11.31 -3.05 -5.87
N PHE A 113 11.01 -1.98 -5.15
CA PHE A 113 10.67 -0.69 -5.75
C PHE A 113 11.57 0.40 -5.19
N ASP A 114 12.31 1.09 -6.05
CA ASP A 114 12.91 2.36 -5.65
C ASP A 114 11.92 3.53 -5.75
N SER A 115 12.27 4.66 -5.14
CA SER A 115 11.41 5.86 -5.13
C SER A 115 11.12 6.41 -6.53
N LEU A 116 12.01 6.19 -7.50
CA LEU A 116 11.83 6.63 -8.88
C LEU A 116 10.87 5.71 -9.62
N GLU A 117 11.00 4.39 -9.48
CA GLU A 117 10.09 3.39 -10.06
C GLU A 117 8.66 3.57 -9.55
N ALA A 118 8.48 3.78 -8.24
CA ALA A 118 7.17 4.08 -7.66
C ALA A 118 6.56 5.35 -8.29
N LYS A 119 7.35 6.43 -8.45
CA LYS A 119 6.88 7.66 -9.11
C LYS A 119 6.56 7.46 -10.59
N THR A 120 7.39 6.69 -11.31
CA THR A 120 7.19 6.38 -12.72
C THR A 120 5.91 5.55 -12.92
N LEU A 121 5.67 4.57 -12.06
CA LEU A 121 4.42 3.80 -12.04
C LEU A 121 3.23 4.71 -11.84
N LEU A 122 3.28 5.61 -10.85
CA LEU A 122 2.21 6.58 -10.60
C LEU A 122 1.95 7.50 -11.78
N ALA A 123 3.00 7.96 -12.47
CA ALA A 123 2.87 8.75 -13.69
C ALA A 123 2.24 7.95 -14.85
N GLN A 124 2.56 6.65 -14.98
CA GLN A 124 2.00 5.77 -16.01
C GLN A 124 0.51 5.51 -15.82
N PHE A 125 0.03 5.47 -14.57
CA PHE A 125 -1.40 5.36 -14.29
C PHE A 125 -2.20 6.61 -14.72
N ARG A 126 -1.52 7.69 -15.17
CA ARG A 126 -2.14 8.96 -15.56
C ARG A 126 -3.19 9.40 -14.55
N LEU A 127 -2.84 9.23 -13.27
CA LEU A 127 -3.67 9.66 -12.16
C LEU A 127 -3.86 11.17 -12.35
N PRO A 128 -5.11 11.66 -12.48
CA PRO A 128 -5.39 13.07 -12.73
C PRO A 128 -4.82 13.98 -11.63
#